data_AF-A0A4U5UGF6-F1
#
_entry.id   AF-A0A4U5UGF6-F1
#
_cell.length_a   1.000
_cell.length_b   1.000
_cell.length_c   1.000
_cell.angle_alpha   90.00
_cell.angle_beta   90.00
_cell.angle_gamma   90.00
#
_symmetry.space_group_name_H-M   'P 1'
#
loop_
_entity.id
_entity.type
_entity.pdbx_description
1 polymer ?
#
loop_
_entity_poly.entity_id
_entity_poly.type
_entity_poly.pdbx_seq_one_letter_code
_entity_poly.pdbx_strand_id
1 'polypeptide(L)'
;MGLSQSRISGWEHATADVVAILDAHIEATVGWAEPLLTRIKADRTVVVSPMFDKVHFDDLHVERYIPASHGFDWALWCMYESFGPEWLKMEDESQPGKSPSVMGIFAADRGFLGEIGGLDGGMTVYGGENVELGIRVWLCGGSVEVVPCSRIAHIERAHKPYAPDLSSAMRRNALRVADIWLDDYKKNVFIAWNVPFKLRNTLLMRQCVDQGAVPGNIPTLYECHFQQPQHCYFNTDGELIIGSIKSHKYNSNRCLVDPGSGGTPILEECWMAKANNLHMHWDFKQGQAIRNKATNRCLEVTQKGNYGIILQQCSGQSWRIEHPITSV
;
A
#
# COMPACT_ATOMS: atom_id res chain seq x y z
N MET A 1 -2.21 -15.92 -13.34
CA MET A 1 -1.12 -15.19 -14.01
C MET A 1 -1.57 -13.75 -14.25
N GLY A 2 -0.65 -12.79 -14.20
CA GLY A 2 -0.89 -11.36 -14.36
C GLY A 2 0.27 -10.69 -15.09
N LEU A 3 0.20 -9.38 -15.26
CA LEU A 3 1.11 -8.66 -16.15
C LEU A 3 2.60 -8.86 -15.79
N SER A 4 2.95 -8.88 -14.50
CA SER A 4 4.34 -9.03 -14.05
C SER A 4 4.91 -10.39 -14.45
N GLN A 5 4.17 -11.48 -14.25
CA GLN A 5 4.60 -12.82 -14.65
C GLN A 5 4.73 -12.97 -16.17
N SER A 6 3.82 -12.36 -16.94
CA SER A 6 3.92 -12.36 -18.40
C SER A 6 5.16 -11.61 -18.89
N ARG A 7 5.48 -10.45 -18.28
CA ARG A 7 6.69 -9.68 -18.59
C ARG A 7 7.97 -10.44 -18.24
N ILE A 8 8.00 -11.12 -17.08
CA ILE A 8 9.14 -11.96 -16.66
C ILE A 8 9.38 -13.09 -17.67
N SER A 9 8.33 -13.80 -18.06
CA SER A 9 8.41 -14.87 -19.07
C SER A 9 8.98 -14.36 -20.40
N GLY A 10 8.56 -13.18 -20.86
CA GLY A 10 9.13 -12.55 -22.05
C GLY A 10 10.61 -12.17 -21.89
N TRP A 11 10.99 -11.62 -20.75
CA TRP A 11 12.38 -11.28 -20.44
C TRP A 11 13.30 -12.52 -20.38
N GLU A 12 12.84 -13.63 -19.78
CA GLU A 12 13.59 -14.89 -19.69
C GLU A 12 13.93 -15.48 -21.08
N HIS A 13 13.06 -15.26 -22.07
CA HIS A 13 13.27 -15.73 -23.44
C HIS A 13 13.99 -14.71 -24.33
N ALA A 14 14.18 -13.48 -23.87
CA ALA A 14 14.85 -12.44 -24.65
C ALA A 14 16.36 -12.72 -24.75
N THR A 15 16.89 -12.67 -25.97
CA THR A 15 18.32 -12.94 -26.24
C THR A 15 19.15 -11.67 -26.49
N ALA A 16 18.50 -10.52 -26.70
CA ALA A 16 19.16 -9.26 -26.97
C ALA A 16 19.77 -8.63 -25.70
N ASP A 17 20.67 -7.66 -25.88
CA ASP A 17 21.33 -6.96 -24.76
C ASP A 17 20.37 -6.02 -24.01
N VAL A 18 19.36 -5.48 -24.71
CA VAL A 18 18.34 -4.59 -24.16
C VAL A 18 16.96 -5.23 -24.33
N VAL A 19 16.13 -5.10 -23.29
CA VAL A 19 14.70 -5.43 -23.35
C VAL A 19 13.86 -4.18 -23.32
N ALA A 20 12.81 -4.15 -24.14
CA ALA A 20 11.78 -3.12 -24.11
C ALA A 20 10.43 -3.78 -23.78
N ILE A 21 9.77 -3.28 -22.73
CA ILE A 21 8.45 -3.72 -22.30
C ILE A 21 7.44 -2.70 -22.79
N LEU A 22 6.57 -3.13 -23.72
CA LEU A 22 5.53 -2.29 -24.34
C LEU A 22 4.15 -2.88 -24.04
N ASP A 23 3.14 -2.01 -23.94
CA ASP A 23 1.75 -2.43 -23.88
C ASP A 23 1.22 -2.83 -25.27
N ALA A 24 0.23 -3.72 -25.33
CA ALA A 24 -0.31 -4.23 -26.59
C ALA A 24 -1.19 -3.24 -27.39
N HIS A 25 -1.31 -1.99 -26.94
CA HIS A 25 -2.24 -0.98 -27.44
C HIS A 25 -1.52 0.37 -27.52
N ILE A 26 -0.45 0.39 -28.30
CA ILE A 26 0.46 1.51 -28.50
C ILE A 26 0.79 1.74 -29.97
N GLU A 27 1.19 2.96 -30.29
CA GLU A 27 1.75 3.35 -31.58
C GLU A 27 3.12 3.99 -31.35
N ALA A 28 4.18 3.34 -31.81
CA ALA A 28 5.54 3.83 -31.64
C ALA A 28 5.91 4.81 -32.77
N THR A 29 6.44 5.99 -32.42
CA THR A 29 6.80 6.99 -33.43
C THR A 29 8.11 6.63 -34.13
N VAL A 30 8.37 7.23 -35.29
CA VAL A 30 9.70 7.15 -35.93
C VAL A 30 10.76 7.67 -34.96
N GLY A 31 11.86 6.92 -34.80
CA GLY A 31 12.97 7.30 -33.93
C GLY A 31 12.72 7.04 -32.43
N TRP A 32 11.70 6.25 -32.05
CA TRP A 32 11.40 6.02 -30.63
C TRP A 32 12.50 5.21 -29.91
N ALA A 33 13.21 4.31 -30.58
CA ALA A 33 14.10 3.35 -29.92
C ALA A 33 15.51 3.91 -29.71
N GLU A 34 16.04 4.64 -30.68
CA GLU A 34 17.43 5.10 -30.74
C GLU A 34 17.82 6.01 -29.57
N PRO A 35 16.98 6.97 -29.12
CA PRO A 35 17.27 7.77 -27.93
C PRO A 35 17.36 6.90 -26.67
N LEU A 36 16.46 5.93 -26.50
CA LEU A 36 16.45 5.02 -25.35
C LEU A 36 17.71 4.16 -25.32
N LEU A 37 18.06 3.55 -26.45
CA LEU A 37 19.26 2.72 -26.60
C LEU A 37 20.54 3.52 -26.37
N THR A 38 20.57 4.79 -26.81
CA THR A 38 21.71 5.68 -26.58
C THR A 38 21.93 5.94 -25.09
N ARG A 39 20.85 6.13 -24.32
CA ARG A 39 20.94 6.30 -22.85
C ARG A 39 21.46 5.05 -22.16
N ILE A 40 20.89 3.88 -22.48
CA ILE A 40 21.32 2.60 -21.90
C ILE A 40 22.77 2.28 -22.26
N LYS A 41 23.20 2.61 -23.48
CA LYS A 41 24.60 2.43 -23.89
C LYS A 41 25.57 3.31 -23.08
N ALA A 42 25.15 4.52 -22.71
CA ALA A 42 25.97 5.43 -21.92
C ALA A 42 26.05 5.00 -20.44
N ASP A 43 24.96 4.48 -19.90
CA ASP A 43 24.87 3.93 -18.55
C ASP A 43 23.96 2.70 -18.55
N ARG A 44 24.54 1.50 -18.40
CA ARG A 44 23.77 0.25 -18.42
C ARG A 44 22.78 0.12 -17.24
N THR A 45 22.95 0.91 -16.18
CA THR A 45 22.15 0.84 -14.95
C THR A 45 20.92 1.73 -14.97
N VAL A 46 20.67 2.41 -16.10
CA VAL A 46 19.48 3.23 -16.29
C VAL A 46 18.30 2.41 -16.82
N VAL A 47 17.13 2.62 -16.24
CA VAL A 47 15.85 2.21 -16.82
C VAL A 47 15.23 3.45 -17.46
N VAL A 48 14.98 3.38 -18.77
CA VAL A 48 14.45 4.53 -19.53
C VAL A 48 12.99 4.32 -19.93
N SER A 49 12.18 5.36 -19.78
CA SER A 49 10.79 5.42 -20.25
C SER A 49 10.68 6.40 -21.42
N PRO A 50 9.94 6.08 -22.48
CA PRO A 50 9.55 7.08 -23.47
C PRO A 50 8.52 8.06 -22.87
N MET A 51 8.26 9.13 -23.62
CA MET A 51 7.08 9.97 -23.45
C MET A 51 5.82 9.28 -23.96
N PHE A 52 4.74 9.44 -23.21
CA PHE A 52 3.41 8.91 -23.56
C PHE A 52 2.56 9.99 -24.20
N ASP A 53 2.26 9.82 -25.49
CA ASP A 53 1.19 10.58 -26.13
C ASP A 53 -0.14 9.83 -25.92
N LYS A 54 -1.26 10.55 -25.86
CA LYS A 54 -2.56 9.94 -25.64
C LYS A 54 -3.21 9.61 -26.98
N VAL A 55 -3.57 8.35 -27.16
CA VAL A 55 -4.50 7.94 -28.22
C VAL A 55 -5.90 7.92 -27.63
N HIS A 56 -6.80 8.73 -28.17
CA HIS A 56 -8.20 8.74 -27.75
C HIS A 56 -8.89 7.45 -28.20
N PHE A 57 -9.59 6.79 -27.28
CA PHE A 57 -10.08 5.43 -27.52
C PHE A 57 -11.26 5.35 -28.49
N ASP A 58 -11.93 6.48 -28.76
CA ASP A 58 -13.15 6.61 -29.54
C ASP A 58 -12.90 6.93 -31.02
N ASP A 59 -11.93 7.79 -31.33
CA ASP A 59 -11.60 8.21 -32.70
C ASP A 59 -10.14 7.94 -33.11
N LEU A 60 -9.31 7.43 -32.19
CA LEU A 60 -7.89 7.14 -32.35
C LEU A 60 -7.03 8.37 -32.69
N HIS A 61 -7.49 9.59 -32.41
CA HIS A 61 -6.62 10.76 -32.57
C HIS A 61 -5.52 10.78 -31.50
N VAL A 62 -4.34 11.21 -31.91
CA VAL A 62 -3.17 11.32 -31.03
C VAL A 62 -3.07 12.74 -30.49
N GLU A 63 -3.22 12.88 -29.18
CA GLU A 63 -2.97 14.10 -28.43
C GLU A 63 -1.56 14.05 -27.84
N ARG A 64 -0.74 15.04 -28.16
CA ARG A 64 0.63 15.12 -27.66
C ARG A 64 0.70 15.66 -26.25
N TYR A 65 1.42 14.97 -25.38
CA TYR A 65 1.65 15.43 -24.00
C TYR A 65 2.97 16.20 -23.87
N ILE A 66 3.00 17.12 -22.90
CA ILE A 66 4.24 17.81 -22.53
C ILE A 66 5.17 16.89 -21.71
N PRO A 67 6.49 17.08 -21.77
CA PRO A 67 7.44 16.31 -20.97
C PRO A 67 7.11 16.32 -19.48
N ALA A 68 7.02 15.13 -18.89
CA ALA A 68 6.75 14.95 -17.48
C ALA A 68 7.54 13.78 -16.89
N SER A 69 7.87 13.92 -15.61
CA SER A 69 8.38 12.86 -14.75
C SER A 69 7.22 11.96 -14.29
N HIS A 70 7.53 10.83 -13.67
CA HIS A 70 6.54 9.95 -13.05
C HIS A 70 6.76 9.84 -11.54
N GLY A 71 5.75 10.23 -10.77
CA GLY A 71 5.69 10.04 -9.33
C GLY A 71 4.67 8.97 -8.93
N PHE A 72 4.42 8.86 -7.63
CA PHE A 72 3.36 8.01 -7.10
C PHE A 72 2.81 8.54 -5.78
N ASP A 73 1.54 8.24 -5.50
CA ASP A 73 0.90 8.57 -4.24
C ASP A 73 1.08 7.46 -3.17
N TRP A 74 0.53 7.66 -1.97
CA TRP A 74 0.60 6.66 -0.90
C TRP A 74 -0.24 5.40 -1.16
N ALA A 75 -1.18 5.43 -2.09
CA ALA A 75 -1.85 4.23 -2.56
C ALA A 75 -1.02 3.49 -3.63
N LEU A 76 0.15 4.01 -3.98
CA LEU A 76 1.06 3.51 -5.01
C LEU A 76 0.45 3.54 -6.42
N TRP A 77 -0.40 4.54 -6.67
CA TRP A 77 -0.81 4.91 -8.01
C TRP A 77 0.24 5.80 -8.63
N CYS A 78 0.71 5.42 -9.81
CA CYS A 78 1.65 6.23 -10.57
C CYS A 78 0.92 7.42 -11.21
N MET A 79 1.57 8.57 -11.23
CA MET A 79 1.02 9.83 -11.72
C MET A 79 2.09 10.64 -12.45
N TYR A 80 1.66 11.53 -13.33
CA TYR A 80 2.56 12.48 -13.98
C TYR A 80 2.92 13.58 -12.98
N GLU A 81 4.21 13.89 -12.92
CA GLU A 81 4.77 14.93 -12.07
C GLU A 81 5.66 15.84 -12.90
N SER A 82 5.83 17.10 -12.47
CA SER A 82 6.83 17.96 -13.09
C SER A 82 8.24 17.42 -12.87
N PHE A 83 9.13 17.64 -13.84
CA PHE A 83 10.55 17.37 -13.61
C PHE A 83 11.12 18.26 -12.50
N GLY A 84 12.22 17.80 -11.91
CA GLY A 84 12.89 18.53 -10.85
C GLY A 84 13.43 19.90 -11.31
N PRO A 85 13.71 20.82 -10.37
CA PRO A 85 14.14 22.19 -10.68
C PRO A 85 15.40 22.29 -11.54
N GLU A 86 16.30 21.30 -11.45
CA GLU A 86 17.54 21.28 -12.24
C GLU A 86 17.27 21.07 -13.73
N TRP A 87 16.34 20.17 -14.07
CA TRP A 87 15.96 19.90 -15.45
C TRP A 87 15.25 21.12 -16.06
N LEU A 88 14.34 21.75 -15.29
CA LEU A 88 13.62 22.95 -15.73
C LEU A 88 14.56 24.14 -16.04
N LYS A 89 15.70 24.23 -15.37
CA LYS A 89 16.72 25.27 -15.62
C LYS A 89 17.56 25.03 -16.87
N MET A 90 17.55 23.82 -17.44
CA MET A 90 18.33 23.52 -18.65
C MET A 90 17.74 24.20 -19.90
N GLU A 91 16.46 24.59 -19.86
CA GLU A 91 15.73 25.22 -20.97
C GLU A 91 15.81 24.42 -22.29
N ASP A 92 16.05 23.11 -22.19
CA ASP A 92 16.07 22.16 -23.31
C ASP A 92 15.20 20.95 -22.98
N GLU A 93 13.97 20.98 -23.48
CA GLU A 93 12.97 19.95 -23.26
C GLU A 93 13.31 18.60 -23.93
N SER A 94 14.37 18.54 -24.76
CA SER A 94 14.83 17.30 -25.37
C SER A 94 15.67 16.43 -24.43
N GLN A 95 16.21 17.02 -23.35
CA GLN A 95 17.10 16.32 -22.45
C GLN A 95 16.35 15.27 -21.61
N PRO A 96 16.94 14.09 -21.38
CA PRO A 96 16.40 13.12 -20.43
C PRO A 96 16.25 13.70 -19.03
N GLY A 97 15.13 13.42 -18.37
CA GLY A 97 14.86 13.86 -17.01
C GLY A 97 14.78 12.70 -16.03
N LYS A 98 15.37 12.85 -14.84
CA LYS A 98 15.25 11.86 -13.77
C LYS A 98 13.80 11.72 -13.31
N SER A 99 13.37 10.50 -13.06
CA SER A 99 12.01 10.17 -12.67
C SER A 99 11.99 9.25 -11.45
N PRO A 100 11.17 9.52 -10.42
CA PRO A 100 11.02 8.60 -9.28
C PRO A 100 10.47 7.21 -9.65
N SER A 101 9.67 7.13 -10.71
CA SER A 101 8.96 5.90 -11.11
C SER A 101 8.93 5.71 -12.63
N VAL A 102 8.33 4.60 -13.08
CA VAL A 102 7.93 4.37 -14.47
C VAL A 102 6.41 4.20 -14.55
N MET A 103 5.79 4.65 -15.65
CA MET A 103 4.33 4.52 -15.82
C MET A 103 3.90 3.11 -16.29
N GLY A 104 4.81 2.35 -16.90
CA GLY A 104 4.58 0.94 -17.24
C GLY A 104 5.34 0.44 -18.47
N ILE A 105 5.64 1.33 -19.41
CA ILE A 105 6.48 1.05 -20.58
C ILE A 105 7.90 1.54 -20.30
N PHE A 106 8.89 0.70 -20.55
CA PHE A 106 10.29 1.04 -20.33
C PHE A 106 11.23 0.18 -21.18
N ALA A 107 12.47 0.61 -21.33
CA ALA A 107 13.58 -0.18 -21.82
C ALA A 107 14.73 -0.19 -20.81
N ALA A 108 15.46 -1.30 -20.73
CA ALA A 108 16.58 -1.48 -19.82
C ALA A 108 17.58 -2.51 -20.36
N ASP A 109 18.83 -2.41 -19.93
CA ASP A 109 19.81 -3.49 -20.12
C ASP A 109 19.28 -4.78 -19.49
N ARG A 110 19.29 -5.87 -20.28
CA ARG A 110 18.70 -7.15 -19.89
C ARG A 110 19.46 -7.77 -18.71
N GLY A 111 20.78 -7.61 -18.68
CA GLY A 111 21.66 -8.12 -17.62
C GLY A 111 21.41 -7.38 -16.31
N PHE A 112 21.44 -6.06 -16.34
CA PHE A 112 21.13 -5.21 -15.19
C PHE A 112 19.73 -5.50 -14.64
N LEU A 113 18.71 -5.63 -15.50
CA LEU A 113 17.36 -5.97 -15.05
C LEU A 113 17.35 -7.32 -14.31
N GLY A 114 18.15 -8.30 -14.74
CA GLY A 114 18.34 -9.57 -14.02
C GLY A 114 19.10 -9.43 -12.70
N GLU A 115 20.16 -8.62 -12.67
CA GLU A 115 20.98 -8.35 -11.47
C GLU A 115 20.14 -7.75 -10.33
N ILE A 116 19.18 -6.87 -10.66
CA ILE A 116 18.25 -6.29 -9.69
C ILE A 116 17.02 -7.18 -9.42
N GLY A 117 16.97 -8.40 -9.96
CA GLY A 117 15.89 -9.36 -9.69
C GLY A 117 14.61 -9.18 -10.52
N GLY A 118 14.69 -8.53 -11.69
CA GLY A 118 13.61 -8.43 -12.65
C GLY A 118 12.40 -7.65 -12.14
N LEU A 119 11.21 -8.22 -12.30
CA LEU A 119 9.96 -7.74 -11.69
C LEU A 119 9.54 -8.68 -10.55
N ASP A 120 8.76 -8.20 -9.58
CA ASP A 120 8.21 -9.08 -8.54
C ASP A 120 7.20 -10.10 -9.12
N GLY A 121 7.65 -11.34 -9.33
CA GLY A 121 6.82 -12.46 -9.80
C GLY A 121 5.72 -12.88 -8.81
N GLY A 122 5.77 -12.40 -7.57
CA GLY A 122 4.73 -12.56 -6.57
C GLY A 122 3.56 -11.59 -6.73
N MET A 123 3.65 -10.58 -7.61
CA MET A 123 2.53 -9.68 -7.91
C MET A 123 1.47 -10.34 -8.80
N THR A 124 0.22 -10.03 -8.53
CA THR A 124 -0.93 -10.64 -9.19
C THR A 124 -1.72 -9.63 -10.01
N VAL A 125 -2.18 -10.06 -11.19
CA VAL A 125 -3.06 -9.33 -12.10
C VAL A 125 -2.49 -7.99 -12.59
N TYR A 126 -2.57 -6.92 -11.79
CA TYR A 126 -2.21 -5.55 -12.15
C TYR A 126 -1.97 -4.69 -10.92
N GLY A 127 -1.06 -3.71 -11.03
CA GLY A 127 -0.92 -2.58 -10.12
C GLY A 127 0.26 -2.72 -9.15
N GLY A 128 0.97 -1.61 -8.96
CA GLY A 128 2.09 -1.45 -8.04
C GLY A 128 3.44 -1.91 -8.60
N GLU A 129 3.48 -2.70 -9.68
CA GLU A 129 4.73 -3.25 -10.20
C GLU A 129 5.67 -2.21 -10.82
N ASN A 130 5.08 -1.17 -11.38
CA ASN A 130 5.79 -0.07 -12.02
C ASN A 130 6.44 0.85 -10.96
N VAL A 131 5.71 1.14 -9.89
CA VAL A 131 6.23 1.88 -8.71
C VAL A 131 7.31 1.07 -8.00
N GLU A 132 7.07 -0.22 -7.82
CA GLU A 132 8.02 -1.14 -7.20
C GLU A 132 9.34 -1.21 -7.96
N LEU A 133 9.29 -1.34 -9.29
CA LEU A 133 10.47 -1.29 -10.14
C LEU A 133 11.21 0.05 -9.99
N GLY A 134 10.49 1.17 -10.00
CA GLY A 134 11.08 2.50 -9.83
C GLY A 134 11.87 2.63 -8.53
N ILE A 135 11.24 2.28 -7.40
CA ILE A 135 11.86 2.31 -6.07
C ILE A 135 13.09 1.39 -6.05
N ARG A 136 12.95 0.16 -6.53
CA ARG A 136 14.02 -0.83 -6.56
C ARG A 136 15.24 -0.33 -7.34
N VAL A 137 15.04 0.19 -8.55
CA VAL A 137 16.13 0.69 -9.39
C VAL A 137 16.93 1.76 -8.65
N TRP A 138 16.25 2.73 -8.03
CA TRP A 138 16.91 3.80 -7.27
C TRP A 138 17.64 3.29 -6.03
N LEU A 139 17.04 2.39 -5.25
CA LEU A 139 17.65 1.87 -4.02
C LEU A 139 18.76 0.85 -4.29
N CYS A 140 18.77 0.22 -5.47
CA CYS A 140 19.77 -0.76 -5.88
C CYS A 140 20.88 -0.16 -6.77
N GLY A 141 21.03 1.17 -6.78
CA GLY A 141 22.17 1.84 -7.40
C GLY A 141 22.06 2.12 -8.90
N GLY A 142 20.87 1.96 -9.49
CA GLY A 142 20.55 2.43 -10.83
C GLY A 142 19.84 3.77 -10.81
N SER A 143 19.25 4.15 -11.95
CA SER A 143 18.37 5.32 -12.03
C SER A 143 17.26 5.15 -13.05
N VAL A 144 16.20 5.92 -12.90
CA VAL A 144 15.09 5.95 -13.87
C VAL A 144 15.06 7.31 -14.57
N GLU A 145 14.95 7.28 -15.89
CA GLU A 145 14.89 8.47 -16.75
C GLU A 145 13.68 8.42 -17.69
N VAL A 146 13.01 9.55 -17.88
CA VAL A 146 12.10 9.76 -19.00
C VAL A 146 12.88 10.45 -20.12
N VAL A 147 12.74 9.96 -21.36
CA VAL A 147 13.51 10.44 -22.52
C VAL A 147 12.58 11.15 -23.52
N PRO A 148 12.50 12.50 -23.52
CA PRO A 148 11.52 13.25 -24.30
C PRO A 148 11.56 13.03 -25.82
N CYS A 149 12.74 12.75 -26.38
CA CYS A 149 12.90 12.45 -27.80
C CYS A 149 12.29 11.11 -28.22
N SER A 150 12.06 10.19 -27.29
CA SER A 150 11.39 8.92 -27.54
C SER A 150 9.92 9.06 -27.22
N ARG A 151 9.03 8.85 -28.20
CA ARG A 151 7.59 8.98 -28.01
C ARG A 151 6.85 7.71 -28.42
N ILE A 152 5.89 7.33 -27.59
CA ILE A 152 4.97 6.23 -27.84
C ILE A 152 3.57 6.75 -27.53
N ALA A 153 2.66 6.66 -28.48
CA ALA A 153 1.26 6.95 -28.22
C ALA A 153 0.60 5.71 -27.57
N HIS A 154 -0.20 5.91 -26.53
CA HIS A 154 -0.85 4.85 -25.75
C HIS A 154 -2.36 5.09 -25.66
N ILE A 155 -3.16 4.04 -25.84
CA ILE A 155 -4.62 4.14 -25.65
C ILE A 155 -4.94 4.15 -24.15
N GLU A 156 -5.21 5.35 -23.63
CA GLU A 156 -5.64 5.54 -22.25
C GLU A 156 -7.10 5.09 -22.09
N ARG A 157 -7.36 4.21 -21.13
CA ARG A 157 -8.68 3.64 -20.87
C ARG A 157 -9.19 4.04 -19.51
N ALA A 158 -10.44 4.50 -19.44
CA ALA A 158 -11.11 4.81 -18.18
C ALA A 158 -11.27 3.58 -17.26
N HIS A 159 -11.42 2.38 -17.85
CA HIS A 159 -11.59 1.13 -17.11
C HIS A 159 -10.74 0.01 -17.73
N LYS A 160 -10.23 -0.90 -16.89
CA LYS A 160 -9.51 -2.08 -17.36
C LYS A 160 -10.51 -3.15 -17.81
N PRO A 161 -10.47 -3.64 -19.07
CA PRO A 161 -11.56 -4.46 -19.63
C PRO A 161 -11.59 -5.91 -19.14
N TYR A 162 -10.53 -6.37 -18.47
CA TYR A 162 -10.36 -7.77 -18.08
C TYR A 162 -10.80 -8.09 -16.65
N ALA A 163 -11.11 -7.07 -15.82
CA ALA A 163 -11.62 -7.28 -14.48
C ALA A 163 -12.46 -6.07 -14.02
N PRO A 164 -13.66 -6.30 -13.47
CA PRO A 164 -14.51 -5.22 -12.96
C PRO A 164 -13.99 -4.62 -11.64
N ASP A 165 -13.25 -5.41 -10.85
CA ASP A 165 -12.63 -4.97 -9.60
C ASP A 165 -11.20 -5.51 -9.50
N LEU A 166 -10.24 -4.61 -9.35
CA LEU A 166 -8.82 -4.90 -9.16
C LEU A 166 -8.36 -4.62 -7.72
N SER A 167 -9.24 -4.11 -6.86
CA SER A 167 -8.90 -3.58 -5.53
C SER A 167 -8.16 -4.60 -4.67
N SER A 168 -8.59 -5.87 -4.69
CA SER A 168 -7.92 -6.93 -3.92
C SER A 168 -6.49 -7.19 -4.39
N ALA A 169 -6.29 -7.31 -5.71
CA ALA A 169 -4.98 -7.56 -6.30
C ALA A 169 -4.05 -6.36 -6.10
N MET A 170 -4.56 -5.15 -6.36
CA MET A 170 -3.82 -3.90 -6.18
C MET A 170 -3.42 -3.66 -4.74
N ARG A 171 -4.35 -3.84 -3.79
CA ARG A 171 -4.06 -3.77 -2.35
C ARG A 171 -2.95 -4.75 -2.00
N ARG A 172 -3.09 -6.02 -2.39
CA ARG A 172 -2.08 -7.04 -2.09
C ARG A 172 -0.71 -6.64 -2.65
N ASN A 173 -0.63 -6.23 -3.91
CA ASN A 173 0.63 -5.83 -4.53
C ASN A 173 1.23 -4.61 -3.82
N ALA A 174 0.43 -3.58 -3.52
CA ALA A 174 0.88 -2.39 -2.82
C ALA A 174 1.45 -2.70 -1.42
N LEU A 175 0.81 -3.61 -0.68
CA LEU A 175 1.32 -4.05 0.62
C LEU A 175 2.65 -4.80 0.51
N ARG A 176 2.89 -5.54 -0.59
CA ARG A 176 4.20 -6.16 -0.84
C ARG A 176 5.27 -5.12 -1.07
N VAL A 177 5.01 -4.11 -1.90
CA VAL A 177 5.96 -2.99 -2.12
C VAL A 177 6.30 -2.33 -0.79
N ALA A 178 5.27 -2.03 0.01
CA ALA A 178 5.44 -1.35 1.28
C ALA A 178 6.27 -2.16 2.28
N ASP A 179 6.06 -3.47 2.36
CA ASP A 179 6.77 -4.32 3.31
C ASP A 179 8.24 -4.56 2.93
N ILE A 180 8.57 -4.53 1.64
CA ILE A 180 9.91 -4.77 1.13
C ILE A 180 10.75 -3.49 1.08
N TRP A 181 10.17 -2.36 0.67
CA TRP A 181 10.95 -1.19 0.27
C TRP A 181 10.73 0.09 1.07
N LEU A 182 9.62 0.20 1.81
CA LEU A 182 9.21 1.49 2.37
C LEU A 182 9.52 1.63 3.86
N ASP A 183 10.17 0.66 4.51
CA ASP A 183 10.56 0.71 5.91
C ASP A 183 9.46 1.31 6.82
N ASP A 184 9.74 2.39 7.55
CA ASP A 184 8.79 3.08 8.42
C ASP A 184 7.71 3.88 7.67
N TYR A 185 7.89 4.14 6.38
CA TYR A 185 6.91 4.82 5.51
C TYR A 185 5.77 3.89 5.08
N LYS A 186 5.89 2.56 5.27
CA LYS A 186 4.83 1.59 4.91
C LYS A 186 3.49 1.85 5.60
N LYS A 187 3.51 2.52 6.76
CA LYS A 187 2.31 2.99 7.47
C LYS A 187 1.41 3.87 6.62
N ASN A 188 1.98 4.70 5.74
CA ASN A 188 1.20 5.59 4.88
C ASN A 188 0.45 4.79 3.81
N VAL A 189 1.06 3.73 3.28
CA VAL A 189 0.40 2.78 2.37
C VAL A 189 -0.70 2.01 3.10
N PHE A 190 -0.46 1.61 4.35
CA PHE A 190 -1.47 0.94 5.16
C PHE A 190 -2.69 1.83 5.42
N ILE A 191 -2.47 3.12 5.68
CA ILE A 191 -3.54 4.11 5.81
C ILE A 191 -4.29 4.26 4.49
N ALA A 192 -3.58 4.46 3.36
CA ALA A 192 -4.19 4.65 2.05
C ALA A 192 -5.08 3.46 1.62
N TRP A 193 -4.67 2.24 1.97
CA TRP A 193 -5.41 1.01 1.66
C TRP A 193 -6.32 0.51 2.80
N ASN A 194 -6.59 1.35 3.81
CA ASN A 194 -7.43 1.03 4.97
C ASN A 194 -7.09 -0.35 5.57
N VAL A 195 -5.80 -0.67 5.70
CA VAL A 195 -5.34 -1.94 6.26
C VAL A 195 -5.78 -2.01 7.72
N PRO A 196 -6.51 -3.07 8.11
CA PRO A 196 -6.95 -3.21 9.48
C PRO A 196 -5.74 -3.35 10.40
N PHE A 197 -5.69 -2.47 11.39
CA PHE A 197 -4.82 -2.60 12.55
C PHE A 197 -5.44 -3.66 13.46
N LYS A 198 -5.12 -4.94 13.26
CA LYS A 198 -5.83 -6.02 13.96
C LYS A 198 -5.23 -6.24 15.35
N LEU A 199 -6.07 -6.22 16.37
CA LEU A 199 -5.67 -6.55 17.74
C LEU A 199 -5.75 -8.07 17.94
N ARG A 200 -4.61 -8.69 18.27
CA ARG A 200 -4.47 -10.14 18.50
C ARG A 200 -3.81 -10.42 19.82
N ASN A 201 -4.23 -11.53 20.42
CA ASN A 201 -3.58 -12.10 21.61
C ASN A 201 -2.63 -13.23 21.19
N THR A 202 -1.48 -13.34 21.85
CA THR A 202 -0.49 -14.39 21.54
C THR A 202 -0.99 -15.82 21.77
N LEU A 203 -2.02 -16.01 22.58
CA LEU A 203 -2.64 -17.33 22.79
C LEU A 203 -3.55 -17.76 21.62
N LEU A 204 -4.05 -16.81 20.82
CA LEU A 204 -5.03 -17.04 19.75
C LEU A 204 -4.64 -16.31 18.47
N MET A 205 -3.51 -16.68 17.89
CA MET A 205 -2.90 -16.00 16.73
C MET A 205 -3.79 -15.92 15.48
N ARG A 206 -4.78 -16.83 15.35
CA ARG A 206 -5.74 -16.86 14.23
C ARG A 206 -7.00 -16.04 14.48
N GLN A 207 -7.23 -15.57 15.72
CA GLN A 207 -8.40 -14.79 16.08
C GLN A 207 -8.04 -13.33 16.37
N CYS A 208 -8.92 -12.45 15.94
CA CYS A 208 -8.80 -11.01 16.07
C CYS A 208 -9.97 -10.48 16.88
N VAL A 209 -9.73 -9.40 17.63
CA VAL A 209 -10.81 -8.66 18.30
C VAL A 209 -11.70 -8.04 17.24
N ASP A 210 -12.99 -8.36 17.33
CA ASP A 210 -14.04 -7.94 16.42
C ASP A 210 -15.10 -7.12 17.18
N GLN A 211 -15.69 -6.14 16.52
CA GLN A 211 -16.74 -5.31 17.13
C GLN A 211 -18.01 -6.10 17.48
N GLY A 212 -18.23 -7.24 16.84
CA GLY A 212 -19.45 -8.02 16.92
C GLY A 212 -20.61 -7.43 16.11
N ALA A 213 -21.77 -8.08 16.21
CA ALA A 213 -23.00 -7.66 15.55
C ALA A 213 -23.53 -6.32 16.12
N VAL A 214 -24.16 -5.53 15.26
CA VAL A 214 -24.89 -4.30 15.63
C VAL A 214 -26.37 -4.51 15.25
N PRO A 215 -27.33 -4.32 16.18
CA PRO A 215 -27.18 -3.77 17.53
C PRO A 215 -26.55 -4.75 18.53
N GLY A 216 -25.58 -4.26 19.32
CA GLY A 216 -24.79 -5.04 20.28
C GLY A 216 -23.57 -4.26 20.76
N ASN A 217 -23.03 -4.58 21.94
CA ASN A 217 -21.88 -3.89 22.54
C ASN A 217 -20.82 -4.80 23.17
N ILE A 218 -20.90 -6.10 22.96
CA ILE A 218 -19.89 -7.03 23.48
C ILE A 218 -18.92 -7.36 22.34
N PRO A 219 -17.63 -6.99 22.46
CA PRO A 219 -16.64 -7.35 21.45
C PRO A 219 -16.42 -8.86 21.45
N THR A 220 -16.15 -9.43 20.28
CA THR A 220 -15.98 -10.88 20.09
C THR A 220 -14.59 -11.21 19.57
N LEU A 221 -14.24 -12.49 19.57
CA LEU A 221 -13.09 -13.03 18.87
C LEU A 221 -13.58 -13.74 17.62
N TYR A 222 -13.04 -13.37 16.46
CA TYR A 222 -13.39 -13.97 15.18
C TYR A 222 -12.15 -14.25 14.32
N GLU A 223 -12.24 -15.12 13.33
CA GLU A 223 -11.10 -15.43 12.46
C GLU A 223 -10.61 -14.16 11.76
N CYS A 224 -9.30 -13.92 11.82
CA CYS A 224 -8.71 -12.69 11.33
C CYS A 224 -8.90 -12.50 9.81
N HIS A 225 -9.63 -11.46 9.41
CA HIS A 225 -9.90 -11.11 8.01
C HIS A 225 -9.61 -9.62 7.73
N PHE A 226 -9.58 -9.23 6.46
CA PHE A 226 -9.16 -7.89 6.03
C PHE A 226 -10.32 -6.88 5.87
N GLN A 227 -11.45 -7.21 6.47
CA GLN A 227 -12.71 -6.47 6.38
C GLN A 227 -13.08 -5.91 7.74
N GLN A 228 -13.91 -4.86 7.76
CA GLN A 228 -14.61 -4.46 8.97
C GLN A 228 -15.47 -5.63 9.46
N PRO A 229 -15.67 -5.79 10.78
CA PRO A 229 -15.43 -4.79 11.82
C PRO A 229 -14.22 -5.08 12.76
N GLN A 230 -13.16 -5.77 12.27
CA GLN A 230 -11.97 -6.15 13.06
C GLN A 230 -10.87 -5.08 13.18
N HIS A 231 -11.19 -3.83 12.89
CA HIS A 231 -10.19 -2.76 12.93
C HIS A 231 -10.00 -2.33 14.40
N CYS A 232 -8.75 -2.18 14.85
CA CYS A 232 -8.43 -1.73 16.20
C CYS A 232 -7.40 -0.60 16.18
N TYR A 233 -7.76 0.54 16.75
CA TYR A 233 -6.88 1.70 16.81
C TYR A 233 -6.55 2.00 18.27
N PHE A 234 -5.27 2.24 18.55
CA PHE A 234 -4.80 2.70 19.85
C PHE A 234 -4.23 4.11 19.69
N ASN A 235 -4.84 5.11 20.32
CA ASN A 235 -4.43 6.50 20.21
C ASN A 235 -3.50 6.92 21.36
N THR A 236 -2.96 8.15 21.27
CA THR A 236 -2.06 8.74 22.27
C THR A 236 -2.72 8.98 23.62
N ASP A 237 -4.05 9.08 23.68
CA ASP A 237 -4.83 9.24 24.90
C ASP A 237 -5.04 7.90 25.65
N GLY A 238 -4.54 6.81 25.07
CA GLY A 238 -4.66 5.45 25.60
C GLY A 238 -6.04 4.83 25.37
N GLU A 239 -6.78 5.27 24.35
CA GLU A 239 -8.09 4.72 24.01
C GLU A 239 -7.95 3.62 22.96
N LEU A 240 -8.66 2.51 23.17
CA LEU A 240 -8.77 1.42 22.20
C LEU A 240 -10.11 1.55 21.47
N ILE A 241 -10.06 1.90 20.18
CA ILE A 241 -11.24 1.99 19.31
C ILE A 241 -11.34 0.70 18.52
N ILE A 242 -12.50 0.03 18.58
CA ILE A 242 -12.78 -1.21 17.83
C ILE A 242 -13.87 -0.94 16.80
N GLY A 243 -13.63 -1.36 15.57
CA GLY A 243 -14.50 -1.09 14.42
C GLY A 243 -14.04 0.12 13.59
N SER A 244 -14.94 0.66 12.79
CA SER A 244 -14.64 1.75 11.85
C SER A 244 -14.38 3.07 12.57
N ILE A 245 -13.37 3.83 12.15
CA ILE A 245 -13.24 5.23 12.53
C ILE A 245 -14.28 6.05 11.76
N LYS A 246 -15.02 6.88 12.50
CA LYS A 246 -16.02 7.82 11.99
C LYS A 246 -15.55 9.23 12.31
N SER A 247 -15.59 10.12 11.31
CA SER A 247 -15.21 11.53 11.42
C SER A 247 -16.41 12.48 11.42
N HIS A 248 -17.64 11.97 11.25
CA HIS A 248 -18.83 12.79 11.08
C HIS A 248 -19.39 13.24 12.43
N LYS A 249 -19.88 14.49 12.52
CA LYS A 249 -20.39 15.13 13.76
C LYS A 249 -21.48 14.33 14.51
N TYR A 250 -22.23 13.49 13.80
CA TYR A 250 -23.36 12.71 14.33
C TYR A 250 -23.03 11.23 14.56
N ASN A 251 -21.77 10.85 14.41
CA ASN A 251 -21.34 9.46 14.49
C ASN A 251 -20.13 9.38 15.41
N SER A 252 -20.25 8.62 16.49
CA SER A 252 -19.12 8.38 17.37
C SER A 252 -18.40 7.08 17.08
N ASN A 253 -17.09 7.10 17.36
CA ASN A 253 -16.27 5.91 17.47
C ASN A 253 -16.68 5.10 18.69
N ARG A 254 -16.47 3.79 18.64
CA ARG A 254 -16.76 2.90 19.75
C ARG A 254 -15.46 2.53 20.47
N CYS A 255 -15.36 2.95 21.73
CA CYS A 255 -14.23 2.70 22.59
C CYS A 255 -14.46 1.42 23.39
N LEU A 256 -13.41 0.61 23.53
CA LEU A 256 -13.37 -0.49 24.46
C LEU A 256 -13.28 0.05 25.88
N VAL A 257 -14.26 -0.31 26.70
CA VAL A 257 -14.39 0.17 28.08
C VAL A 257 -14.51 -0.97 29.05
N ASP A 258 -13.96 -0.74 30.23
CA ASP A 258 -14.25 -1.55 31.40
C ASP A 258 -15.45 -0.94 32.16
N PRO A 259 -16.61 -1.63 32.23
CA PRO A 259 -17.81 -1.10 32.86
C PRO A 259 -17.73 -1.06 34.41
N GLY A 260 -16.69 -1.62 35.02
CA GLY A 260 -16.53 -1.66 36.49
C GLY A 260 -17.33 -2.77 37.19
N SER A 261 -18.40 -3.29 36.58
CA SER A 261 -19.28 -4.33 37.15
C SER A 261 -18.73 -5.76 37.13
N GLY A 262 -17.55 -5.98 36.51
CA GLY A 262 -16.79 -7.22 36.56
C GLY A 262 -17.07 -8.20 35.39
N GLY A 263 -15.99 -8.78 34.84
CA GLY A 263 -16.04 -9.93 33.93
C GLY A 263 -15.75 -9.64 32.45
N THR A 264 -16.52 -8.76 31.82
CA THR A 264 -16.54 -8.61 30.35
C THR A 264 -16.36 -7.14 29.94
N PRO A 265 -15.47 -6.82 28.99
CA PRO A 265 -15.39 -5.45 28.44
C PRO A 265 -16.57 -5.18 27.51
N ILE A 266 -16.91 -3.92 27.33
CA ILE A 266 -17.96 -3.50 26.38
C ILE A 266 -17.44 -2.44 25.41
N LEU A 267 -18.17 -2.24 24.32
CA LEU A 267 -17.95 -1.19 23.34
C LEU A 267 -19.01 -0.09 23.51
N GLU A 268 -18.59 1.06 24.02
CA GLU A 268 -19.44 2.22 24.21
C GLU A 268 -19.01 3.36 23.27
N GLU A 269 -19.94 4.23 22.86
CA GLU A 269 -19.54 5.43 22.14
C GLU A 269 -18.57 6.25 22.98
N CYS A 270 -17.43 6.64 22.41
CA CYS A 270 -16.33 7.22 23.17
C CYS A 270 -16.76 8.49 23.94
N TRP A 271 -17.66 9.30 23.37
CA TRP A 271 -18.21 10.47 24.07
C TRP A 271 -19.15 10.10 25.23
N MET A 272 -19.96 9.04 25.09
CA MET A 272 -20.83 8.55 26.17
C MET A 272 -20.01 7.93 27.28
N ALA A 273 -18.98 7.15 26.93
CA ALA A 273 -18.02 6.63 27.90
C ALA A 273 -17.38 7.75 28.73
N LYS A 274 -17.03 8.86 28.08
CA LYS A 274 -16.51 10.06 28.76
C LYS A 274 -17.54 10.74 29.65
N ALA A 275 -18.75 10.96 29.14
CA ALA A 275 -19.83 11.60 29.88
C ALA A 275 -20.22 10.79 31.14
N ASN A 276 -20.18 9.46 31.04
CA ASN A 276 -20.55 8.54 32.11
C ASN A 276 -19.36 8.12 32.99
N ASN A 277 -18.17 8.70 32.81
CA ASN A 277 -16.95 8.35 33.54
C ASN A 277 -16.61 6.86 33.52
N LEU A 278 -16.81 6.19 32.38
CA LEU A 278 -16.42 4.80 32.20
C LEU A 278 -14.90 4.67 32.07
N HIS A 279 -14.37 3.50 32.43
CA HIS A 279 -12.94 3.25 32.44
C HIS A 279 -12.44 2.88 31.03
N MET A 280 -12.28 3.87 30.15
CA MET A 280 -11.91 3.67 28.73
C MET A 280 -10.42 3.77 28.40
N HIS A 281 -9.59 4.14 29.38
CA HIS A 281 -8.16 4.38 29.15
C HIS A 281 -7.31 3.16 29.54
N TRP A 282 -6.39 2.80 28.64
CA TRP A 282 -5.57 1.61 28.71
C TRP A 282 -4.07 1.96 28.61
N ASP A 283 -3.26 1.25 29.37
CA ASP A 283 -1.82 1.16 29.19
C ASP A 283 -1.51 -0.02 28.26
N PHE A 284 -0.84 0.26 27.14
CA PHE A 284 -0.44 -0.75 26.16
C PHE A 284 0.90 -0.41 25.51
N LYS A 285 1.72 -1.44 25.35
CA LYS A 285 2.91 -1.46 24.50
C LYS A 285 2.91 -2.77 23.71
N GLN A 286 3.44 -2.73 22.49
CA GLN A 286 3.47 -3.92 21.62
C GLN A 286 4.11 -5.12 22.32
N GLY A 287 3.42 -6.26 22.30
CA GLY A 287 3.88 -7.49 22.94
C GLY A 287 3.76 -7.50 24.46
N GLN A 288 3.00 -6.58 25.06
CA GLN A 288 2.70 -6.54 26.49
C GLN A 288 1.20 -6.72 26.75
N ALA A 289 0.84 -6.78 28.04
CA ALA A 289 -0.56 -6.78 28.46
C ALA A 289 -1.23 -5.43 28.16
N ILE A 290 -2.53 -5.46 27.90
CA ILE A 290 -3.38 -4.27 27.83
C ILE A 290 -4.04 -4.11 29.20
N ARG A 291 -3.64 -3.10 29.96
CA ARG A 291 -4.09 -2.88 31.34
C ARG A 291 -4.95 -1.63 31.45
N ASN A 292 -6.11 -1.73 32.08
CA ASN A 292 -6.95 -0.56 32.34
C ASN A 292 -6.29 0.34 33.40
N LYS A 293 -6.17 1.64 33.12
CA LYS A 293 -5.50 2.61 34.01
C LYS A 293 -6.22 2.82 35.34
N ALA A 294 -7.55 2.67 35.37
CA ALA A 294 -8.35 2.94 36.56
C ALA A 294 -8.62 1.67 37.38
N THR A 295 -9.01 0.57 36.74
CA THR A 295 -9.41 -0.66 37.44
C THR A 295 -8.25 -1.64 37.65
N ASN A 296 -7.09 -1.39 37.03
CA ASN A 296 -5.92 -2.27 37.04
C ASN A 296 -6.17 -3.69 36.48
N ARG A 297 -7.33 -3.94 35.87
CA ARG A 297 -7.63 -5.21 35.19
C ARG A 297 -6.99 -5.25 33.81
N CYS A 298 -6.59 -6.43 33.39
CA CYS A 298 -6.08 -6.68 32.06
C CYS A 298 -7.17 -7.21 31.14
N LEU A 299 -7.09 -6.80 29.88
CA LEU A 299 -7.82 -7.44 28.79
C LEU A 299 -7.18 -8.80 28.50
N GLU A 300 -7.96 -9.86 28.60
CA GLU A 300 -7.46 -11.24 28.53
C GLU A 300 -8.41 -12.10 27.69
N VAL A 301 -7.92 -13.19 27.12
CA VAL A 301 -8.76 -14.20 26.45
C VAL A 301 -8.99 -15.40 27.36
N THR A 302 -10.22 -15.91 27.40
CA THR A 302 -10.55 -17.17 28.08
C THR A 302 -10.59 -18.34 27.09
N GLN A 303 -10.10 -19.51 27.53
CA GLN A 303 -10.19 -20.78 26.81
C GLN A 303 -11.28 -21.72 27.39
N LYS A 304 -11.93 -21.34 28.50
CA LYS A 304 -12.94 -22.20 29.15
C LYS A 304 -14.31 -22.01 28.49
N GLY A 305 -14.76 -23.02 27.74
CA GLY A 305 -16.09 -23.08 27.11
C GLY A 305 -16.10 -22.55 25.69
N ASN A 306 -16.19 -21.22 25.53
CA ASN A 306 -16.08 -20.50 24.26
C ASN A 306 -14.99 -19.44 24.37
N TYR A 307 -14.23 -19.21 23.28
CA TYR A 307 -13.26 -18.13 23.22
C TYR A 307 -13.96 -16.78 23.40
N GLY A 308 -13.54 -16.02 24.41
CA GLY A 308 -14.14 -14.76 24.76
C GLY A 308 -13.12 -13.78 25.35
N ILE A 309 -13.44 -12.50 25.25
CA ILE A 309 -12.62 -11.43 25.83
C ILE A 309 -13.15 -11.13 27.23
N ILE A 310 -12.26 -11.14 28.21
CA ILE A 310 -12.61 -10.95 29.63
C ILE A 310 -11.70 -9.89 30.27
N LEU A 311 -12.12 -9.40 31.43
CA LEU A 311 -11.38 -8.48 32.27
C LEU A 311 -11.09 -9.14 33.62
N GLN A 312 -9.81 -9.38 33.88
CA GLN A 312 -9.36 -10.05 35.11
C GLN A 312 -8.00 -9.51 35.56
N GLN A 313 -7.45 -10.06 36.65
CA GLN A 313 -6.06 -9.81 37.02
C GLN A 313 -5.12 -10.32 35.93
N CYS A 314 -4.09 -9.54 35.61
CA CYS A 314 -3.17 -9.84 34.52
C CYS A 314 -2.52 -11.21 34.71
N SER A 315 -2.69 -12.11 33.73
CA SER A 315 -2.17 -13.48 33.78
C SER A 315 -0.85 -13.65 33.02
N GLY A 316 -0.34 -12.55 32.43
CA GLY A 316 0.85 -12.54 31.59
C GLY A 316 0.56 -12.69 30.10
N GLN A 317 -0.71 -12.62 29.69
CA GLN A 317 -1.05 -12.58 28.27
C GLN A 317 -0.53 -11.31 27.61
N SER A 318 -0.18 -11.44 26.32
CA SER A 318 0.36 -10.34 25.55
C SER A 318 -0.44 -10.10 24.29
N TRP A 319 -0.55 -8.83 23.93
CA TRP A 319 -1.31 -8.36 22.79
C TRP A 319 -0.40 -7.68 21.77
N ARG A 320 -0.78 -7.80 20.50
CA ARG A 320 -0.16 -7.07 19.40
C ARG A 320 -1.25 -6.47 18.53
N ILE A 321 -1.06 -5.21 18.18
CA ILE A 321 -1.80 -4.60 17.08
C ILE A 321 -0.93 -4.78 15.85
N GLU A 322 -1.39 -5.53 14.86
CA GLU A 322 -0.68 -5.66 13.59
C GLU A 322 -0.64 -4.30 12.87
N HIS A 323 0.51 -3.98 12.30
CA HIS A 323 0.75 -2.74 11.52
C HIS A 323 0.58 -1.41 12.29
N PRO A 324 0.96 -1.26 13.57
CA PRO A 324 0.56 -0.10 14.38
C PRO A 324 1.03 1.25 13.81
N ILE A 325 0.19 2.30 13.92
CA ILE A 325 0.62 3.68 13.72
C ILE A 325 1.39 4.10 14.97
N THR A 326 2.72 4.05 14.94
CA THR A 326 3.55 4.65 15.98
C THR A 326 3.81 6.11 15.64
N SER A 327 3.57 7.01 16.61
CA SER A 327 4.14 8.36 16.55
C SER A 327 5.66 8.23 16.54
N VAL A 328 6.31 8.84 15.54
CA VAL A 328 7.75 9.09 15.56
C VAL A 328 8.02 10.19 16.57
#